data_AF-A0A8S2VRW4-F1
#
_entry.id   AF-A0A8S2VRW4-F1
#
_cell.length_a   1.000
_cell.length_b   1.000
_cell.length_c   1.000
_cell.angle_alpha   90.00
_cell.angle_beta   90.00
_cell.angle_gamma   90.00
#
_symmetry.space_group_name_H-M   'P 1'
#
loop_
_entity.id
_entity.type
_entity.pdbx_description
1 polymer ?
#
loop_
_entity_poly.entity_id
_entity_poly.type
_entity_poly.pdbx_seq_one_letter_code
_entity_poly.pdbx_strand_id
1 'polypeptide(L)'
;MQYHIPNVDEIDFACEFVKAFLYSELTLLNEKILKLSNQERSRSLSFVYNIALGYFHMIPRIESEQLADLVLSVVPYNSKYQFQTSTYMRESKFNENLRMRLVNDIGKLLDLLVKNHLDDVASMKKALEILSLSSIYYGVSKKDNAVRYRYFNSNKKIFKNQMCDERRALRFLAIETMALQIEIRRTAQSELFSVLNHYAFSSNMIADRIVEVLKTANETDHDQVKGCLYILLGNDSFFLPTKISWSKMEKLWPSIASVNHSEKRSITNLIQRISHKIEKLFVTKEINQNANEESTRAAITLWCAIESKELETEKPLGEILQHNGQSSVTIINDAYHPGDRMDNAWLTIDGYIPPTTQSEWEQTCFLDKSFHGYYTWPKMIKYSINKRERYSQNNMPEQAAILYNRFIDKNFVKRMTQFMILDHDNVDGQTEFDTIRFAAFK
;
A
#
# COMPACT_ATOMS: atom_id res chain seq x y z
N MET A 1 23.92 29.46 7.91
CA MET A 1 23.99 28.84 6.57
C MET A 1 23.80 29.95 5.56
N GLN A 2 24.67 30.04 4.56
CA GLN A 2 24.44 30.90 3.39
C GLN A 2 23.57 30.11 2.42
N TYR A 3 22.33 30.56 2.21
CA TYR A 3 21.44 29.97 1.21
C TYR A 3 21.63 30.73 -0.09
N HIS A 4 21.85 30.01 -1.19
CA HIS A 4 21.79 30.59 -2.53
C HIS A 4 20.33 30.61 -2.97
N ILE A 5 19.81 31.82 -3.17
CA ILE A 5 18.48 32.07 -3.74
C ILE A 5 18.75 32.64 -5.14
N PRO A 6 18.22 32.01 -6.22
CA PRO A 6 18.47 32.47 -7.58
C PRO A 6 18.11 33.94 -7.77
N ASN A 7 19.01 34.70 -8.37
CA ASN A 7 18.76 36.11 -8.70
C ASN A 7 17.96 36.23 -10.02
N VAL A 8 17.51 37.44 -10.33
CA VAL A 8 16.71 37.71 -11.54
C VAL A 8 17.48 37.37 -12.83
N ASP A 9 18.77 37.66 -12.88
CA ASP A 9 19.61 37.46 -14.06
C ASP A 9 19.84 35.96 -14.33
N GLU A 10 20.04 35.17 -13.27
CA GLU A 10 20.14 33.71 -13.30
C GLU A 10 18.83 33.07 -13.75
N ILE A 11 17.69 33.61 -13.29
CA ILE A 11 16.36 33.16 -13.72
C ILE A 11 16.16 33.45 -15.22
N ASP A 12 16.51 34.66 -15.68
CA ASP A 12 16.36 35.07 -17.06
C ASP A 12 17.29 34.28 -18.00
N PHE A 13 18.54 34.06 -17.60
CA PHE A 13 19.48 33.19 -18.30
C PHE A 13 18.94 31.76 -18.44
N ALA A 14 18.40 31.18 -17.36
CA ALA A 14 17.79 29.85 -17.42
C ALA A 14 16.60 29.80 -18.39
N CYS A 15 15.77 30.85 -18.43
CA CYS A 15 14.65 30.95 -19.37
C CYS A 15 15.12 31.04 -20.83
N GLU A 16 16.15 31.85 -21.11
CA GLU A 16 16.73 31.98 -22.45
C GLU A 16 17.38 30.67 -22.92
N PHE A 17 18.10 30.00 -22.03
CA PHE A 17 18.70 28.69 -22.31
C PHE A 17 17.62 27.67 -22.71
N VAL A 18 16.52 27.61 -21.98
CA VAL A 18 15.41 26.69 -22.31
C VAL A 18 14.77 27.06 -23.65
N LYS A 19 14.53 28.34 -23.93
CA LYS A 19 13.99 28.79 -25.25
C LYS A 19 14.92 28.42 -26.41
N ALA A 20 16.22 28.62 -26.24
CA ALA A 20 17.20 28.38 -27.29
C ALA A 20 17.40 26.89 -27.60
N PHE A 21 17.42 26.04 -26.57
CA PHE A 21 17.88 24.65 -26.70
C PHE A 21 16.77 23.60 -26.55
N LEU A 22 15.76 23.82 -25.69
CA LEU A 22 14.70 22.83 -25.48
C LEU A 22 13.68 22.88 -26.62
N TYR A 23 13.24 24.08 -27.00
CA TYR A 23 12.20 24.24 -28.04
C TYR A 23 12.71 23.83 -29.42
N SER A 24 13.97 24.11 -29.76
CA SER A 24 14.58 23.67 -31.02
C SER A 24 14.60 22.15 -31.14
N GLU A 25 14.94 21.46 -30.05
CA GLU A 25 15.01 19.99 -30.00
C GLU A 25 13.61 19.36 -30.02
N LEU A 26 12.62 19.95 -29.33
CA LEU A 26 11.23 19.49 -29.40
C LEU A 26 10.64 19.62 -30.80
N THR A 27 10.92 20.72 -31.51
CA THR A 27 10.50 20.89 -32.91
C THR A 27 11.17 19.86 -33.81
N LEU A 28 12.48 19.62 -33.62
CA LEU A 28 13.22 18.60 -34.37
C LEU A 28 12.65 17.19 -34.16
N LEU A 29 12.33 16.84 -32.91
CA LEU A 29 11.70 15.57 -32.58
C LEU A 29 10.29 15.46 -33.18
N ASN A 30 9.47 16.51 -33.10
CA ASN A 30 8.12 16.46 -33.66
C ASN A 30 8.10 16.32 -35.20
N GLU A 31 9.04 16.94 -35.91
CA GLU A 31 9.04 16.97 -37.39
C GLU A 31 9.81 15.81 -38.02
N LYS A 32 10.91 15.34 -37.41
CA LYS A 32 11.88 14.46 -38.07
C LYS A 32 12.07 13.10 -37.41
N ILE A 33 11.30 12.76 -36.37
CA ILE A 33 11.55 11.54 -35.59
C ILE A 33 11.67 10.25 -36.40
N LEU A 34 10.83 10.06 -37.42
CA LEU A 34 10.85 8.85 -38.24
C LEU A 34 12.09 8.74 -39.14
N LYS A 35 12.78 9.86 -39.40
CA LYS A 35 13.98 9.94 -40.24
C LYS A 35 15.27 9.88 -39.42
N LEU A 36 15.20 10.13 -38.11
CA LEU A 36 16.36 10.11 -37.22
C LEU A 36 16.74 8.69 -36.86
N SER A 37 18.04 8.43 -36.70
CA SER A 37 18.54 7.15 -36.20
C SER A 37 18.16 6.93 -34.73
N ASN A 38 18.12 5.67 -34.28
CA ASN A 38 17.82 5.31 -32.89
C ASN A 38 18.77 6.02 -31.89
N GLN A 39 20.04 6.20 -32.26
CA GLN A 39 21.03 6.90 -31.42
C GLN A 39 20.77 8.40 -31.34
N GLU A 40 20.42 9.05 -32.45
CA GLU A 40 20.08 10.48 -32.48
C GLU A 40 18.82 10.78 -31.67
N ARG A 41 17.79 9.93 -31.79
CA ARG A 41 16.56 10.04 -30.99
C ARG A 41 16.85 9.92 -29.49
N SER A 42 17.60 8.88 -29.10
CA SER A 42 17.97 8.67 -27.69
C SER A 42 18.81 9.81 -27.12
N ARG A 43 19.72 10.39 -27.93
CA ARG A 43 20.52 11.56 -27.56
C ARG A 43 19.65 12.80 -27.36
N SER A 44 18.77 13.11 -28.30
CA SER A 44 17.88 14.28 -28.22
C SER A 44 16.92 14.15 -27.03
N LEU A 45 16.34 12.97 -26.80
CA LEU A 45 15.50 12.72 -25.61
C LEU A 45 16.28 12.81 -24.30
N SER A 46 17.53 12.35 -24.26
CA SER A 46 18.38 12.50 -23.08
C SER A 46 18.71 13.97 -22.80
N PHE A 47 18.88 14.77 -23.85
CA PHE A 47 19.10 16.20 -23.74
C PHE A 47 17.85 16.92 -23.19
N VAL A 48 16.67 16.61 -23.75
CA VAL A 48 15.37 17.09 -23.24
C VAL A 48 15.19 16.73 -21.75
N TYR A 49 15.48 15.48 -21.37
CA TYR A 49 15.39 15.01 -19.99
C TYR A 49 16.28 15.81 -19.03
N ASN A 50 17.55 16.05 -19.39
CA ASN A 50 18.50 16.75 -18.52
C ASN A 50 18.12 18.23 -18.34
N ILE A 51 17.65 18.89 -19.41
CA ILE A 51 17.16 20.27 -19.32
C ILE A 51 15.92 20.32 -18.43
N ALA A 52 14.97 19.41 -18.65
CA ALA A 52 13.77 19.31 -17.82
C ALA A 52 14.11 19.08 -16.33
N LEU A 53 15.04 18.17 -16.03
CA LEU A 53 15.47 17.86 -14.67
C LEU A 53 16.03 19.10 -13.95
N GLY A 54 16.84 19.91 -14.61
CA GLY A 54 17.39 21.14 -14.04
C GLY A 54 16.36 22.25 -13.90
N TYR A 55 15.47 22.40 -14.89
CA TYR A 55 14.58 23.56 -14.98
C TYR A 55 13.25 23.39 -14.24
N PHE A 56 12.80 22.16 -13.97
CA PHE A 56 11.50 21.88 -13.33
C PHE A 56 11.35 22.41 -11.90
N HIS A 57 12.44 22.81 -11.25
CA HIS A 57 12.36 23.54 -9.97
C HIS A 57 11.70 24.92 -10.12
N MET A 58 11.79 25.53 -11.31
CA MET A 58 11.31 26.88 -11.58
C MET A 58 9.88 26.91 -12.14
N ILE A 59 9.41 25.78 -12.70
CA ILE A 59 8.12 25.70 -13.41
C ILE A 59 6.97 25.41 -12.44
N PRO A 60 5.81 26.10 -12.59
CA PRO A 60 4.60 25.77 -11.84
C PRO A 60 4.04 24.41 -12.21
N ARG A 61 3.19 23.87 -11.33
CA ARG A 61 2.52 22.58 -11.55
C ARG A 61 1.63 22.65 -12.79
N ILE A 62 1.33 21.48 -13.34
CA ILE A 62 0.23 21.36 -14.30
C ILE A 62 -1.05 21.74 -13.56
N GLU A 63 -1.59 22.91 -13.88
CA GLU A 63 -2.91 23.32 -13.43
C GLU A 63 -3.93 22.56 -14.27
N SER A 64 -4.71 21.72 -13.62
CA SER A 64 -5.79 20.97 -14.26
C SER A 64 -7.05 21.08 -13.42
N GLU A 65 -8.20 21.17 -14.10
CA GLU A 65 -9.51 21.06 -13.46
C GLU A 65 -9.59 19.77 -12.64
N GLN A 66 -10.17 19.85 -11.44
CA GLN A 66 -10.41 18.67 -10.62
C GLN A 66 -11.39 17.76 -11.35
N LEU A 67 -11.01 16.48 -11.53
CA LEU A 67 -11.93 15.47 -12.06
C LEU A 67 -13.04 15.24 -11.04
N ALA A 68 -14.22 15.80 -11.32
CA ALA A 68 -15.36 15.87 -10.39
C ALA A 68 -15.91 14.50 -9.95
N ASP A 69 -15.67 13.43 -10.73
CA ASP A 69 -16.41 12.16 -10.60
C ASP A 69 -15.64 11.02 -9.91
N LEU A 70 -14.43 11.27 -9.36
CA LEU A 70 -13.61 10.20 -8.79
C LEU A 70 -14.09 9.71 -7.42
N VAL A 71 -14.43 10.63 -6.51
CA VAL A 71 -14.95 10.36 -5.16
C VAL A 71 -15.76 11.57 -4.68
N LEU A 72 -16.98 11.33 -4.18
CA LEU A 72 -17.74 12.33 -3.43
C LEU A 72 -17.05 12.58 -2.07
N SER A 73 -16.43 13.75 -1.92
CA SER A 73 -15.85 14.18 -0.65
C SER A 73 -16.72 15.24 0.01
N VAL A 74 -17.12 15.00 1.25
CA VAL A 74 -17.89 15.97 2.07
C VAL A 74 -16.96 17.04 2.67
N VAL A 75 -15.64 16.79 2.67
CA VAL A 75 -14.61 17.69 3.19
C VAL A 75 -13.68 18.12 2.04
N PRO A 76 -13.23 19.38 1.96
CA PRO A 76 -12.28 19.81 0.94
C PRO A 76 -10.99 18.99 1.02
N TYR A 77 -10.64 18.32 -0.08
CA TYR A 77 -9.40 17.57 -0.18
C TYR A 77 -8.26 18.49 -0.61
N ASN A 78 -7.34 18.78 0.31
CA ASN A 78 -6.09 19.48 0.01
C ASN A 78 -4.95 18.47 -0.14
N SER A 79 -4.07 18.68 -1.11
CA SER A 79 -2.91 17.82 -1.32
C SER A 79 -2.05 17.75 -0.06
N LYS A 80 -1.64 16.52 0.31
CA LYS A 80 -0.83 16.22 1.50
C LYS A 80 0.50 16.98 1.57
N TYR A 81 0.98 17.51 0.44
CA TYR A 81 2.27 18.18 0.32
C TYR A 81 2.08 19.67 0.00
N GLN A 82 2.34 20.53 0.99
CA GLN A 82 2.65 21.95 0.77
C GLN A 82 4.12 22.07 0.35
N PHE A 83 4.38 22.68 -0.80
CA PHE A 83 5.74 22.90 -1.29
C PHE A 83 6.13 24.35 -0.96
N GLN A 84 7.11 24.52 -0.07
CA GLN A 84 7.76 25.80 0.20
C GLN A 84 8.91 26.06 -0.77
N THR A 85 8.65 25.98 -2.07
CA THR A 85 9.59 26.48 -3.07
C THR A 85 8.87 27.59 -3.81
N SER A 86 9.33 28.83 -3.63
CA SER A 86 8.91 29.96 -4.44
C SER A 86 9.08 29.56 -5.91
N THR A 87 7.98 29.40 -6.63
CA THR A 87 8.01 29.29 -8.09
C THR A 87 8.64 30.59 -8.61
N TYR A 88 9.92 30.54 -8.96
CA TYR A 88 10.66 31.70 -9.46
C TYR A 88 10.24 32.12 -10.88
N MET A 89 9.30 31.39 -11.49
CA MET A 89 8.70 31.76 -12.76
C MET A 89 7.94 33.09 -12.61
N ARG A 90 8.43 34.12 -13.31
CA ARG A 90 7.55 35.21 -13.72
C ARG A 90 6.57 34.62 -14.72
N GLU A 91 5.29 34.64 -14.38
CA GLU A 91 4.16 34.20 -15.23
C GLU A 91 4.16 34.83 -16.64
N SER A 92 4.99 35.85 -16.90
CA SER A 92 4.92 36.69 -18.10
C SER A 92 5.90 36.37 -19.25
N LYS A 93 6.71 35.30 -19.20
CA LYS A 93 7.68 35.01 -20.31
C LYS A 93 7.39 33.76 -21.15
N PHE A 94 6.48 32.89 -20.73
CA PHE A 94 6.03 31.72 -21.50
C PHE A 94 4.49 31.68 -21.50
N ASN A 95 3.88 31.65 -22.68
CA ASN A 95 2.40 31.61 -22.82
C ASN A 95 1.79 30.26 -22.42
N GLU A 96 2.60 29.25 -22.12
CA GLU A 96 2.16 27.88 -21.85
C GLU A 96 3.00 27.22 -20.76
N ASN A 97 2.40 26.30 -20.01
CA ASN A 97 3.12 25.49 -19.05
C ASN A 97 3.99 24.45 -19.79
N LEU A 98 5.31 24.61 -19.71
CA LEU A 98 6.26 23.72 -20.37
C LEU A 98 6.11 22.24 -19.93
N ARG A 99 5.64 21.94 -18.71
CA ARG A 99 5.32 20.56 -18.31
C ARG A 99 4.20 19.96 -19.15
N MET A 100 3.13 20.72 -19.40
CA MET A 100 2.02 20.28 -20.24
C MET A 100 2.45 20.04 -21.68
N ARG A 101 3.26 20.95 -22.22
CA ARG A 101 3.81 20.79 -23.56
C ARG A 101 4.67 19.53 -23.67
N LEU A 102 5.56 19.29 -22.70
CA LEU A 102 6.37 18.06 -22.67
C LEU A 102 5.51 16.80 -22.57
N VAL A 103 4.45 16.79 -21.75
CA VAL A 103 3.54 15.64 -21.67
C VAL A 103 2.85 15.36 -23.01
N ASN A 104 2.36 16.41 -23.69
CA ASN A 104 1.68 16.26 -24.97
C ASN A 104 2.63 15.84 -26.10
N ASP A 105 3.78 16.53 -26.24
CA ASP A 105 4.73 16.29 -27.32
C ASP A 105 5.43 14.94 -27.15
N ILE A 106 5.89 14.60 -25.93
CA ILE A 106 6.49 13.29 -25.65
C ILE A 106 5.45 12.16 -25.68
N GLY A 107 4.19 12.44 -25.31
CA GLY A 107 3.09 11.48 -25.44
C GLY A 107 2.83 11.07 -26.89
N LYS A 108 2.69 12.05 -27.79
CA LYS A 108 2.54 11.80 -29.23
C LYS A 108 3.76 11.08 -29.81
N LEU A 109 4.94 11.47 -29.36
CA LEU A 109 6.21 10.84 -29.76
C LEU A 109 6.26 9.37 -29.34
N LEU A 110 5.82 9.05 -28.12
CA LEU A 110 5.74 7.68 -27.64
C LEU A 110 4.76 6.84 -28.48
N ASP A 111 3.60 7.39 -28.85
CA ASP A 111 2.64 6.71 -29.73
C ASP A 111 3.24 6.39 -31.11
N LEU A 112 4.04 7.31 -31.66
CA LEU A 112 4.73 7.11 -32.94
C LEU A 112 5.86 6.07 -32.83
N LEU A 113 6.61 6.05 -31.74
CA LEU A 113 7.67 5.06 -31.48
C LEU A 113 7.09 3.66 -31.29
N VAL A 114 6.00 3.53 -30.54
CA VAL A 114 5.32 2.24 -30.34
C VAL A 114 4.78 1.68 -31.66
N LYS A 115 4.31 2.54 -32.57
CA LYS A 115 3.78 2.10 -33.87
C LYS A 115 4.87 1.72 -34.88
N ASN A 116 5.98 2.46 -34.93
CA ASN A 116 6.93 2.36 -36.04
C ASN A 116 8.31 1.79 -35.66
N HIS A 117 8.69 1.82 -34.38
CA HIS A 117 10.03 1.47 -33.89
C HIS A 117 9.98 0.69 -32.56
N LEU A 118 9.34 -0.47 -32.55
CA LEU A 118 9.25 -1.37 -31.38
C LEU A 118 10.62 -1.85 -30.85
N ASP A 119 11.66 -1.75 -31.68
CA ASP A 119 13.05 -2.07 -31.38
C ASP A 119 13.81 -0.96 -30.63
N ASP A 120 13.33 0.29 -30.69
CA ASP A 120 14.01 1.45 -30.09
C ASP A 120 13.69 1.60 -28.59
N VAL A 121 14.22 0.65 -27.83
CA VAL A 121 14.03 0.54 -26.38
C VAL A 121 14.60 1.74 -25.62
N ALA A 122 15.76 2.24 -26.06
CA ALA A 122 16.44 3.34 -25.38
C ALA A 122 15.62 4.64 -25.46
N SER A 123 15.10 4.96 -26.64
CA SER A 123 14.27 6.15 -26.83
C SER A 123 12.93 6.02 -26.10
N MET A 124 12.26 4.86 -26.16
CA MET A 124 11.02 4.63 -25.42
C MET A 124 11.21 4.75 -23.90
N LYS A 125 12.31 4.20 -23.36
CA LYS A 125 12.65 4.32 -21.93
C LYS A 125 12.84 5.78 -21.54
N LYS A 126 13.56 6.56 -22.34
CA LYS A 126 13.76 8.00 -22.09
C LYS A 126 12.48 8.81 -22.20
N ALA A 127 11.60 8.50 -23.16
CA ALA A 127 10.29 9.15 -23.27
C ALA A 127 9.45 8.92 -22.00
N LEU A 128 9.40 7.67 -21.49
CA LEU A 128 8.71 7.34 -20.24
C LEU A 128 9.31 8.06 -19.01
N GLU A 129 10.64 8.15 -18.93
CA GLU A 129 11.32 8.90 -17.86
C GLU A 129 10.93 10.40 -17.90
N ILE A 130 10.83 11.02 -19.09
CA ILE A 130 10.41 12.42 -19.24
C ILE A 130 8.95 12.62 -18.83
N LEU A 131 8.05 11.71 -19.19
CA LEU A 131 6.64 11.78 -18.80
C LEU A 131 6.46 11.69 -17.27
N SER A 132 7.18 10.77 -16.64
CA SER A 132 7.18 10.64 -15.17
C SER A 132 7.80 11.86 -14.49
N LEU A 133 8.94 12.35 -15.00
CA LEU A 133 9.60 13.56 -14.52
C LEU A 133 8.63 14.75 -14.57
N SER A 134 7.91 14.92 -15.68
CA SER A 134 6.95 16.01 -15.88
C SER A 134 5.77 15.93 -14.92
N SER A 135 5.44 14.71 -14.48
CA SER A 135 4.28 14.43 -13.62
C SER A 135 4.59 14.49 -12.12
N ILE A 136 5.82 14.19 -11.68
CA ILE A 136 6.14 13.94 -10.26
C ILE A 136 7.27 14.84 -9.73
N TYR A 137 8.16 15.33 -10.60
CA TYR A 137 9.37 16.01 -10.16
C TYR A 137 9.19 17.52 -10.00
N TYR A 138 9.43 17.99 -8.77
CA TYR A 138 9.32 19.39 -8.36
C TYR A 138 10.65 19.92 -7.78
N GLY A 139 11.79 19.50 -8.34
CA GLY A 139 13.13 19.96 -7.94
C GLY A 139 13.86 19.10 -6.91
N VAL A 140 13.19 18.12 -6.29
CA VAL A 140 13.83 17.15 -5.40
C VAL A 140 13.53 15.73 -5.86
N SER A 141 14.57 15.00 -6.24
CA SER A 141 14.47 13.58 -6.58
C SER A 141 14.25 12.77 -5.30
N LYS A 142 13.18 11.95 -5.27
CA LYS A 142 12.92 11.03 -4.15
C LYS A 142 14.06 10.04 -3.95
N LYS A 143 14.70 9.60 -5.04
CA LYS A 143 15.87 8.69 -5.01
C LYS A 143 17.06 9.40 -4.35
N ASP A 144 17.36 10.62 -4.76
CA ASP A 144 18.51 11.38 -4.23
C ASP A 144 18.27 11.78 -2.79
N ASN A 145 17.06 12.18 -2.43
CA ASN A 145 16.73 12.49 -1.05
C ASN A 145 16.79 11.25 -0.15
N ALA A 146 16.33 10.08 -0.63
CA ALA A 146 16.49 8.84 0.10
C ALA A 146 17.98 8.46 0.28
N VAL A 147 18.82 8.67 -0.74
CA VAL A 147 20.27 8.48 -0.63
C VAL A 147 20.88 9.47 0.34
N ARG A 148 20.54 10.77 0.27
CA ARG A 148 21.00 11.81 1.22
C ARG A 148 20.56 11.51 2.65
N TYR A 149 19.33 11.04 2.84
CA TYR A 149 18.80 10.65 4.15
C TYR A 149 19.48 9.38 4.68
N ARG A 150 19.69 8.36 3.84
CA ARG A 150 20.48 7.18 4.19
C ARG A 150 21.92 7.57 4.49
N TYR A 151 22.55 8.41 3.68
CA TYR A 151 23.90 8.91 3.90
C TYR A 151 23.98 9.72 5.19
N PHE A 152 23.01 10.57 5.50
CA PHE A 152 22.90 11.29 6.76
C PHE A 152 22.77 10.33 7.95
N ASN A 153 21.91 9.31 7.86
CA ASN A 153 21.72 8.32 8.92
C ASN A 153 22.90 7.35 9.06
N SER A 154 23.51 6.94 7.95
CA SER A 154 24.72 6.14 7.91
C SER A 154 25.87 6.95 8.48
N ASN A 155 26.06 8.22 8.08
CA ASN A 155 27.02 9.11 8.68
C ASN A 155 26.74 9.30 10.18
N LYS A 156 25.50 9.51 10.60
CA LYS A 156 25.12 9.55 12.01
C LYS A 156 25.52 8.28 12.78
N LYS A 157 25.52 7.12 12.10
CA LYS A 157 25.96 5.82 12.65
C LYS A 157 27.48 5.60 12.52
N ILE A 158 28.13 6.08 11.47
CA ILE A 158 29.57 5.98 11.17
C ILE A 158 30.37 6.96 12.06
N PHE A 159 29.85 8.15 12.32
CA PHE A 159 30.36 9.03 13.37
C PHE A 159 30.19 8.42 14.77
N LYS A 160 29.49 7.28 14.89
CA LYS A 160 29.43 6.44 16.08
C LYS A 160 30.32 5.19 16.00
N ASN A 161 30.91 4.82 14.86
CA ASN A 161 31.87 3.72 14.70
C ASN A 161 32.54 3.76 13.30
N GLN A 162 33.88 3.84 13.27
CA GLN A 162 34.73 3.80 12.07
C GLN A 162 35.29 2.39 11.80
N MET A 163 35.36 1.98 10.52
CA MET A 163 36.51 1.38 9.80
C MET A 163 36.08 0.86 8.39
N CYS A 164 36.96 1.04 7.40
CA CYS A 164 36.85 0.88 5.93
C CYS A 164 36.83 -0.60 5.44
N ASP A 165 36.83 -1.02 4.15
CA ASP A 165 36.96 -0.39 2.81
C ASP A 165 36.49 -1.37 1.69
N GLU A 166 36.50 -0.85 0.47
CA GLU A 166 36.08 -1.27 -0.88
C GLU A 166 36.40 -2.67 -1.52
N ARG A 167 35.50 -3.07 -2.46
CA ARG A 167 35.68 -3.27 -3.95
C ARG A 167 35.40 -4.65 -4.61
N ARG A 168 34.78 -4.53 -5.82
CA ARG A 168 34.74 -5.41 -7.03
C ARG A 168 33.76 -6.62 -6.98
N ALA A 169 33.15 -7.12 -8.08
CA ALA A 169 33.30 -6.90 -9.52
C ALA A 169 31.99 -7.22 -10.29
N LEU A 170 31.99 -6.81 -11.56
CA LEU A 170 31.07 -7.05 -12.67
C LEU A 170 30.78 -8.53 -13.00
N ARG A 171 29.57 -8.80 -13.51
CA ARG A 171 29.28 -9.32 -14.87
C ARG A 171 27.80 -9.75 -14.95
N PHE A 172 27.11 -9.39 -16.03
CA PHE A 172 26.40 -10.32 -16.91
C PHE A 172 25.80 -9.54 -18.09
N LEU A 173 26.43 -9.68 -19.26
CA LEU A 173 26.02 -9.11 -20.54
C LEU A 173 25.72 -10.30 -21.45
N ALA A 174 24.45 -10.76 -21.45
CA ALA A 174 23.96 -11.83 -22.32
C ALA A 174 22.43 -11.94 -22.42
N ILE A 175 21.64 -11.04 -21.82
CA ILE A 175 20.15 -11.08 -21.87
C ILE A 175 19.61 -9.91 -22.71
N GLU A 176 20.44 -9.34 -23.57
CA GLU A 176 20.27 -7.96 -24.03
C GLU A 176 19.16 -7.72 -25.06
N THR A 177 18.37 -8.72 -25.46
CA THR A 177 17.29 -8.50 -26.44
C THR A 177 15.91 -8.87 -25.89
N MET A 178 15.79 -10.01 -25.18
CA MET A 178 14.58 -10.32 -24.41
C MET A 178 14.47 -9.50 -23.11
N ALA A 179 15.60 -9.15 -22.47
CA ALA A 179 15.56 -8.27 -21.31
C ALA A 179 15.10 -6.87 -21.70
N LEU A 180 15.43 -6.35 -22.88
CA LEU A 180 15.09 -4.98 -23.25
C LEU A 180 13.58 -4.73 -23.28
N GLN A 181 12.78 -5.65 -23.85
CA GLN A 181 11.31 -5.52 -23.82
C GLN A 181 10.71 -5.77 -22.44
N ILE A 182 11.32 -6.63 -21.62
CA ILE A 182 10.96 -6.80 -20.21
C ILE A 182 11.35 -5.56 -19.41
N GLU A 183 12.44 -4.89 -19.77
CA GLU A 183 13.00 -3.73 -19.10
C GLU A 183 12.19 -2.48 -19.41
N ILE A 184 11.70 -2.30 -20.65
CA ILE A 184 10.69 -1.27 -20.96
C ILE A 184 9.46 -1.49 -20.09
N ARG A 185 8.94 -2.73 -20.05
CA ARG A 185 7.75 -3.06 -19.24
C ARG A 185 7.99 -2.79 -17.75
N ARG A 186 9.13 -3.18 -17.21
CA ARG A 186 9.51 -2.92 -15.80
C ARG A 186 9.67 -1.44 -15.51
N THR A 187 10.29 -0.69 -16.42
CA THR A 187 10.49 0.76 -16.28
C THR A 187 9.15 1.49 -16.37
N ALA A 188 8.32 1.16 -17.36
CA ALA A 188 6.97 1.68 -17.50
C ALA A 188 6.13 1.36 -16.25
N GLN A 189 6.19 0.13 -15.72
CA GLN A 189 5.52 -0.25 -14.49
C GLN A 189 6.02 0.56 -13.29
N SER A 190 7.34 0.73 -13.11
CA SER A 190 7.88 1.50 -11.99
C SER A 190 7.48 2.97 -12.04
N GLU A 191 7.50 3.57 -13.23
CA GLU A 191 7.08 4.96 -13.42
C GLU A 191 5.57 5.10 -13.21
N LEU A 192 4.77 4.17 -13.73
CA LEU A 192 3.33 4.11 -13.50
C LEU A 192 3.00 3.99 -12.01
N PHE A 193 3.65 3.11 -11.27
CA PHE A 193 3.44 2.97 -9.82
C PHE A 193 3.87 4.23 -9.04
N SER A 194 4.85 4.97 -9.55
CA SER A 194 5.26 6.26 -8.99
C SER A 194 4.15 7.29 -9.16
N VAL A 195 3.59 7.40 -10.38
CA VAL A 195 2.46 8.29 -10.70
C VAL A 195 1.24 7.91 -9.86
N LEU A 196 0.89 6.62 -9.80
CA LEU A 196 -0.28 6.13 -9.06
C LEU A 196 -0.19 6.30 -7.53
N ASN A 197 1.01 6.41 -6.97
CA ASN A 197 1.19 6.73 -5.55
C ASN A 197 1.19 8.24 -5.29
N HIS A 198 1.45 9.07 -6.31
CA HIS A 198 1.50 10.51 -6.17
C HIS A 198 0.09 11.12 -6.20
N TYR A 199 -0.74 10.66 -7.14
CA TYR A 199 -2.12 11.13 -7.30
C TYR A 199 -3.09 10.27 -6.48
N ALA A 200 -3.82 10.88 -5.56
CA ALA A 200 -4.83 10.17 -4.79
C ALA A 200 -5.95 9.63 -5.70
N PHE A 201 -6.44 8.43 -5.42
CA PHE A 201 -7.52 7.76 -6.16
C PHE A 201 -7.27 7.45 -7.64
N SER A 202 -6.10 7.79 -8.22
CA SER A 202 -5.80 7.50 -9.62
C SER A 202 -5.75 5.99 -9.93
N SER A 203 -5.49 5.16 -8.92
CA SER A 203 -5.58 3.70 -9.00
C SER A 203 -6.97 3.22 -9.41
N ASN A 204 -8.03 4.00 -9.12
CA ASN A 204 -9.39 3.68 -9.51
C ASN A 204 -9.61 3.83 -11.01
N MET A 205 -8.94 4.76 -11.71
CA MET A 205 -9.13 4.94 -13.15
C MET A 205 -8.57 3.78 -13.96
N ILE A 206 -7.42 3.27 -13.54
CA ILE A 206 -6.75 2.17 -14.25
C ILE A 206 -7.45 0.84 -13.96
N ALA A 207 -8.09 0.69 -12.80
CA ALA A 207 -8.79 -0.53 -12.43
C ALA A 207 -9.87 -0.93 -13.45
N ASP A 208 -10.66 0.02 -13.94
CA ASP A 208 -11.75 -0.27 -14.89
C ASP A 208 -11.19 -0.75 -16.24
N ARG A 209 -10.12 -0.11 -16.72
CA ARG A 209 -9.43 -0.52 -17.95
C ARG A 209 -8.76 -1.89 -17.83
N ILE A 210 -8.18 -2.21 -16.68
CA ILE A 210 -7.61 -3.54 -16.42
C ILE A 210 -8.72 -4.59 -16.43
N VAL A 211 -9.87 -4.32 -15.81
CA VAL A 211 -11.01 -5.25 -15.80
C VAL A 211 -11.53 -5.52 -17.20
N GLU A 212 -11.62 -4.50 -18.07
CA GLU A 212 -11.99 -4.67 -19.48
C GLU A 212 -11.03 -5.63 -20.20
N VAL A 213 -9.72 -5.40 -20.09
CA VAL A 213 -8.70 -6.22 -20.75
C VAL A 213 -8.67 -7.66 -20.21
N LEU A 214 -8.93 -7.86 -18.92
CA LEU A 214 -8.98 -9.20 -18.32
C LEU A 214 -10.25 -9.96 -18.72
N LYS A 215 -11.36 -9.29 -19.01
CA LYS A 215 -12.59 -9.92 -19.51
C LYS A 215 -12.46 -10.39 -20.96
N THR A 216 -11.73 -9.65 -21.80
CA THR A 216 -11.46 -10.02 -23.19
C THR A 216 -10.24 -10.93 -23.34
N ALA A 217 -9.75 -11.54 -22.25
CA ALA A 217 -8.52 -12.34 -22.21
C ALA A 217 -8.47 -13.52 -23.21
N ASN A 218 -9.62 -13.99 -23.69
CA ASN A 218 -9.72 -15.06 -24.69
C ASN A 218 -9.51 -14.56 -26.14
N GLU A 219 -9.68 -13.26 -26.39
CA GLU A 219 -9.57 -12.63 -27.71
C GLU A 219 -8.32 -11.74 -27.84
N THR A 220 -7.79 -11.24 -26.73
CA THR A 220 -6.63 -10.34 -26.69
C THR A 220 -5.28 -11.06 -26.76
N ASP A 221 -4.26 -10.34 -27.22
CA ASP A 221 -2.86 -10.79 -27.17
C ASP A 221 -2.44 -11.16 -25.73
N HIS A 222 -1.93 -12.38 -25.57
CA HIS A 222 -1.49 -12.92 -24.29
C HIS A 222 -0.44 -12.04 -23.60
N ASP A 223 0.33 -11.26 -24.35
CA ASP A 223 1.32 -10.35 -23.78
C ASP A 223 0.69 -9.13 -23.11
N GLN A 224 -0.48 -8.68 -23.56
CA GLN A 224 -1.25 -7.61 -22.91
C GLN A 224 -1.87 -8.09 -21.59
N VAL A 225 -2.46 -9.29 -21.58
CA VAL A 225 -2.99 -9.93 -20.36
C VAL A 225 -1.86 -10.10 -19.35
N LYS A 226 -0.71 -10.59 -19.79
CA LYS A 226 0.49 -10.73 -18.95
C LYS A 226 0.96 -9.38 -18.41
N GLY A 227 0.94 -8.33 -19.23
CA GLY A 227 1.24 -6.96 -18.82
C GLY A 227 0.31 -6.45 -17.70
N CYS A 228 -1.00 -6.65 -17.85
CA CYS A 228 -2.00 -6.28 -16.85
C CYS A 228 -1.81 -7.05 -15.54
N LEU A 229 -1.53 -8.35 -15.60
CA LEU A 229 -1.26 -9.16 -14.42
C LEU A 229 0.01 -8.71 -13.68
N TYR A 230 1.05 -8.25 -14.39
CA TYR A 230 2.23 -7.64 -13.74
C TYR A 230 1.91 -6.29 -13.09
N ILE A 231 1.03 -5.47 -13.69
CA ILE A 231 0.54 -4.24 -13.06
C ILE A 231 -0.23 -4.56 -11.77
N LEU A 232 -1.04 -5.63 -11.77
CA LEU A 232 -1.77 -6.10 -10.59
C LEU A 232 -0.86 -6.68 -9.50
N LEU A 233 0.16 -7.45 -9.88
CA LEU A 233 1.17 -7.96 -8.93
C LEU A 233 1.89 -6.80 -8.23
N GLY A 234 2.10 -5.70 -8.94
CA GLY A 234 2.67 -4.48 -8.41
C GLY A 234 4.10 -4.67 -7.89
N ASN A 235 4.52 -3.76 -7.01
CA ASN A 235 5.79 -3.86 -6.27
C ASN A 235 5.54 -3.85 -4.76
N ASP A 236 6.58 -3.70 -3.94
CA ASP A 236 6.44 -3.68 -2.47
C ASP A 236 5.72 -2.42 -1.97
N SER A 237 5.75 -1.32 -2.74
CA SER A 237 5.12 -0.04 -2.40
C SER A 237 3.70 0.13 -2.94
N PHE A 238 3.33 -0.65 -3.95
CA PHE A 238 2.09 -0.52 -4.68
C PHE A 238 1.54 -1.90 -5.04
N PHE A 239 0.37 -2.23 -4.50
CA PHE A 239 -0.35 -3.46 -4.82
C PHE A 239 -1.82 -3.13 -5.04
N LEU A 240 -2.24 -3.13 -6.31
CA LEU A 240 -3.55 -2.65 -6.72
C LEU A 240 -4.73 -3.39 -6.06
N PRO A 241 -4.73 -4.74 -5.96
CA PRO A 241 -5.87 -5.49 -5.43
C PRO A 241 -6.27 -5.16 -3.99
N THR A 242 -5.35 -4.59 -3.19
CA THR A 242 -5.64 -4.21 -1.79
C THR A 242 -6.04 -2.75 -1.63
N LYS A 243 -5.58 -1.86 -2.52
CA LYS A 243 -5.79 -0.39 -2.43
C LYS A 243 -7.14 0.10 -2.97
N ILE A 244 -7.88 -0.75 -3.68
CA ILE A 244 -9.13 -0.36 -4.36
C ILE A 244 -10.36 -0.39 -3.41
N SER A 245 -11.40 0.41 -3.68
CA SER A 245 -12.70 0.37 -2.96
C SER A 245 -13.43 -0.98 -3.09
N TRP A 246 -14.35 -1.29 -2.16
CA TRP A 246 -15.17 -2.51 -2.21
C TRP A 246 -15.88 -2.71 -3.57
N SER A 247 -16.49 -1.65 -4.10
CA SER A 247 -17.24 -1.66 -5.38
C SER A 247 -16.42 -2.09 -6.60
N LYS A 248 -15.13 -1.76 -6.62
CA LYS A 248 -14.23 -2.12 -7.73
C LYS A 248 -13.49 -3.43 -7.44
N MET A 249 -13.28 -3.77 -6.17
CA MET A 249 -12.75 -5.07 -5.75
C MET A 249 -13.69 -6.23 -6.13
N GLU A 250 -15.01 -6.02 -6.01
CA GLU A 250 -16.06 -6.93 -6.48
C GLU A 250 -15.95 -7.22 -7.99
N LYS A 251 -15.52 -6.24 -8.79
CA LYS A 251 -15.35 -6.43 -10.24
C LYS A 251 -13.99 -7.04 -10.59
N LEU A 252 -12.94 -6.66 -9.86
CA LEU A 252 -11.57 -7.05 -10.15
C LEU A 252 -11.27 -8.51 -9.79
N TRP A 253 -11.67 -8.95 -8.60
CA TRP A 253 -11.32 -10.30 -8.12
C TRP A 253 -11.93 -11.43 -8.97
N PRO A 254 -13.22 -11.38 -9.36
CA PRO A 254 -13.78 -12.35 -10.28
C PRO A 254 -13.10 -12.32 -11.65
N SER A 255 -12.70 -11.13 -12.12
CA SER A 255 -11.99 -10.99 -13.41
C SER A 255 -10.58 -11.59 -13.37
N ILE A 256 -9.90 -11.58 -12.21
CA ILE A 256 -8.64 -12.30 -12.03
C ILE A 256 -8.90 -13.80 -11.99
N ALA A 257 -9.95 -14.23 -11.28
CA ALA A 257 -10.30 -15.64 -11.16
C ALA A 257 -10.72 -16.27 -12.50
N SER A 258 -11.40 -15.54 -13.37
CA SER A 258 -11.82 -16.03 -14.69
C SER A 258 -10.64 -16.31 -15.64
N VAL A 259 -9.49 -15.65 -15.43
CA VAL A 259 -8.28 -15.83 -16.25
C VAL A 259 -7.53 -17.13 -15.92
N ASN A 260 -7.87 -17.79 -14.80
CA ASN A 260 -7.23 -19.04 -14.36
C ASN A 260 -7.34 -20.21 -15.34
N HIS A 261 -8.24 -20.13 -16.32
CA HIS A 261 -8.39 -21.14 -17.36
C HIS A 261 -7.40 -21.00 -18.53
N SER A 262 -6.43 -20.08 -18.46
CA SER A 262 -5.40 -19.93 -19.50
C SER A 262 -4.43 -21.13 -19.54
N GLU A 263 -4.21 -21.67 -20.74
CA GLU A 263 -3.31 -22.82 -20.98
C GLU A 263 -1.82 -22.52 -20.70
N LYS A 264 -1.43 -21.24 -20.59
CA LYS A 264 -0.03 -20.83 -20.40
C LYS A 264 0.38 -20.88 -18.93
N ARG A 265 1.27 -21.82 -18.58
CA ARG A 265 1.89 -21.96 -17.24
C ARG A 265 2.43 -20.65 -16.64
N SER A 266 2.96 -19.74 -17.48
CA SER A 266 3.46 -18.44 -16.99
C SER A 266 2.38 -17.49 -16.45
N ILE A 267 1.16 -17.58 -16.97
CA ILE A 267 0.00 -16.80 -16.51
C ILE A 267 -0.54 -17.43 -15.24
N THR A 268 -0.69 -18.76 -15.20
CA THR A 268 -1.11 -19.51 -14.01
C THR A 268 -0.21 -19.23 -12.81
N ASN A 269 1.12 -19.29 -13.00
CA ASN A 269 2.09 -18.97 -11.94
C ASN A 269 1.97 -17.51 -11.47
N LEU A 270 1.67 -16.58 -12.38
CA LEU A 270 1.52 -15.16 -12.03
C LEU A 270 0.25 -14.93 -11.22
N ILE A 271 -0.86 -15.59 -11.57
CA ILE A 271 -2.10 -15.50 -10.80
C ILE A 271 -1.95 -16.13 -9.42
N GLN A 272 -1.32 -17.30 -9.32
CA GLN A 272 -1.01 -17.91 -8.01
C GLN A 272 -0.21 -16.97 -7.11
N ARG A 273 0.80 -16.28 -7.67
CA ARG A 273 1.57 -15.27 -6.93
C ARG A 273 0.71 -14.07 -6.51
N ILE A 274 -0.22 -13.63 -7.34
CA ILE A 274 -1.17 -12.57 -6.99
C ILE A 274 -2.09 -13.05 -5.86
N SER A 275 -2.68 -14.24 -5.96
CA SER A 275 -3.56 -14.82 -4.94
C SER A 275 -2.86 -14.94 -3.60
N HIS A 276 -1.63 -15.46 -3.57
CA HIS A 276 -0.84 -15.55 -2.35
C HIS A 276 -0.50 -14.15 -1.78
N LYS A 277 -0.21 -13.17 -2.63
CA LYS A 277 0.03 -11.79 -2.20
C LYS A 277 -1.24 -11.11 -1.67
N ILE A 278 -2.42 -11.43 -2.23
CA ILE A 278 -3.72 -11.01 -1.69
C ILE A 278 -3.90 -11.61 -0.31
N GLU A 279 -3.75 -12.92 -0.14
CA GLU A 279 -3.90 -13.60 1.15
C GLU A 279 -2.99 -12.98 2.24
N LYS A 280 -1.73 -12.68 1.90
CA LYS A 280 -0.76 -12.11 2.84
C LYS A 280 -0.99 -10.64 3.18
N LEU A 281 -1.45 -9.83 2.23
CA LEU A 281 -1.54 -8.37 2.38
C LEU A 281 -2.97 -7.85 2.59
N PHE A 282 -3.98 -8.71 2.43
CA PHE A 282 -5.36 -8.31 2.61
C PHE A 282 -5.65 -8.07 4.08
N VAL A 283 -5.88 -6.80 4.42
CA VAL A 283 -6.40 -6.40 5.73
C VAL A 283 -7.92 -6.38 5.62
N THR A 284 -8.61 -6.96 6.60
CA THR A 284 -10.07 -6.92 6.67
C THR A 284 -10.55 -5.48 6.61
N LYS A 285 -11.27 -5.14 5.54
CA LYS A 285 -11.86 -3.82 5.37
C LYS A 285 -13.16 -3.72 6.15
N GLU A 286 -13.35 -2.58 6.79
CA GLU A 286 -14.56 -2.29 7.55
C GLU A 286 -15.77 -2.17 6.61
N ILE A 287 -16.89 -2.77 7.02
CA ILE A 287 -18.18 -2.66 6.33
C ILE A 287 -18.98 -1.49 6.92
N ASN A 288 -18.96 -1.36 8.24
CA ASN A 288 -19.65 -0.29 8.97
C ASN A 288 -18.62 0.60 9.65
N GLN A 289 -18.67 1.90 9.35
CA GLN A 289 -17.84 2.92 9.99
C GLN A 289 -18.73 3.85 10.81
N ASN A 290 -18.83 3.57 12.11
CA ASN A 290 -19.59 4.40 13.04
C ASN A 290 -18.60 5.11 13.98
N ALA A 291 -18.62 6.44 13.98
CA ALA A 291 -17.90 7.22 14.97
C ALA A 291 -18.63 7.14 16.32
N ASN A 292 -17.90 6.88 17.40
CA ASN A 292 -18.48 6.97 18.75
C ASN A 292 -18.73 8.43 19.12
N GLU A 293 -19.73 8.68 19.97
CA GLU A 293 -20.12 10.03 20.37
C GLU A 293 -18.97 10.79 21.05
N GLU A 294 -18.14 10.11 21.83
CA GLU A 294 -16.97 10.70 22.50
C GLU A 294 -15.95 11.26 21.50
N SER A 295 -15.62 10.53 20.43
CA SER A 295 -14.70 11.05 19.40
C SER A 295 -15.34 12.18 18.62
N THR A 296 -16.65 12.11 18.35
CA THR A 296 -17.37 13.21 17.69
C THR A 296 -17.31 14.48 18.52
N ARG A 297 -17.52 14.40 19.85
CA ARG A 297 -17.41 15.55 20.75
C ARG A 297 -15.99 16.09 20.81
N ALA A 298 -14.98 15.21 20.93
CA ALA A 298 -13.57 15.62 20.93
C ALA A 298 -13.17 16.29 19.59
N ALA A 299 -13.67 15.78 18.46
CA ALA A 299 -13.44 16.35 17.14
C ALA A 299 -14.07 17.73 17.00
N ILE A 300 -15.30 17.95 17.49
CA ILE A 300 -15.94 19.26 17.52
C ILE A 300 -15.10 20.25 18.35
N THR A 301 -14.65 19.87 19.55
CA THR A 301 -13.79 20.73 20.38
C THR A 301 -12.50 21.10 19.64
N LEU A 302 -11.88 20.14 18.97
CA LEU A 302 -10.65 20.37 18.20
C LEU A 302 -10.91 21.28 16.98
N TRP A 303 -12.04 21.10 16.30
CA TRP A 303 -12.45 21.92 15.16
C TRP A 303 -12.70 23.37 15.58
N CYS A 304 -13.48 23.58 16.64
CA CYS A 304 -13.73 24.92 17.19
C CYS A 304 -12.44 25.63 17.61
N ALA A 305 -11.47 24.90 18.18
CA ALA A 305 -10.17 25.47 18.54
C ALA A 305 -9.33 25.89 17.32
N ILE A 306 -9.47 25.20 16.18
CA ILE A 306 -8.81 25.58 14.92
C ILE A 306 -9.46 26.83 14.32
N GLU A 307 -10.80 26.88 14.25
CA GLU A 307 -11.52 28.07 13.80
C GLU A 307 -11.19 29.28 14.68
N SER A 308 -11.11 29.08 16.01
CA SER A 308 -10.71 30.14 16.95
C SER A 308 -9.29 30.64 16.68
N LYS A 309 -8.33 29.75 16.35
CA LYS A 309 -6.95 30.12 16.04
C LYS A 309 -6.78 30.87 14.72
N GLU A 310 -7.61 30.62 13.72
CA GLU A 310 -7.60 31.42 12.48
C GLU A 310 -8.12 32.85 12.73
N LEU A 311 -8.97 33.05 13.75
CA LEU A 311 -9.45 34.36 14.22
C LEU A 311 -8.50 35.04 15.25
N GLU A 312 -7.58 34.31 15.88
CA GLU A 312 -6.67 34.80 16.94
C GLU A 312 -5.29 35.28 16.43
N THR A 313 -5.21 35.87 15.23
CA THR A 313 -3.94 36.50 14.76
C THR A 313 -3.58 37.80 15.48
N GLU A 314 -4.41 38.31 16.40
CA GLU A 314 -3.99 39.39 17.30
C GLU A 314 -4.55 39.18 18.72
N LYS A 315 -3.70 38.71 19.64
CA LYS A 315 -3.64 39.24 21.01
C LYS A 315 -2.36 38.82 21.78
N PRO A 316 -1.84 39.69 22.68
CA PRO A 316 -0.52 39.53 23.28
C PRO A 316 -0.48 38.61 24.49
N LEU A 317 0.72 38.05 24.69
CA LEU A 317 1.17 37.04 25.65
C LEU A 317 1.04 37.44 27.14
N GLY A 318 -0.17 37.40 27.72
CA GLY A 318 -0.42 37.75 29.12
C GLY A 318 -1.04 36.69 30.03
N GLU A 319 -1.61 35.60 29.49
CA GLU A 319 -2.50 34.71 30.26
C GLU A 319 -2.15 33.21 30.14
N ILE A 320 -0.86 32.84 30.25
CA ILE A 320 -0.42 31.41 30.25
C ILE A 320 0.35 31.05 31.54
N LEU A 321 0.00 31.66 32.68
CA LEU A 321 0.58 31.26 33.97
C LEU A 321 -0.46 31.26 35.07
N GLN A 322 -1.20 30.15 35.18
CA GLN A 322 -1.61 29.54 36.45
C GLN A 322 -2.45 28.30 36.15
N HIS A 323 -1.90 27.11 36.42
CA HIS A 323 -2.63 25.97 36.99
C HIS A 323 -1.65 24.79 37.19
N ASN A 324 -0.86 24.85 38.26
CA ASN A 324 -0.22 23.66 38.84
C ASN A 324 -0.96 23.34 40.14
N GLY A 325 -1.78 22.30 40.10
CA GLY A 325 -2.47 21.75 41.27
C GLY A 325 -2.49 20.23 41.17
N GLN A 326 -1.37 19.58 41.53
CA GLN A 326 -1.33 18.14 41.74
C GLN A 326 -1.76 17.83 43.17
N SER A 327 -2.78 16.99 43.33
CA SER A 327 -3.07 16.31 44.59
C SER A 327 -2.80 14.82 44.40
N SER A 328 -1.84 14.32 45.18
CA SER A 328 -1.44 12.92 45.27
C SER A 328 -2.58 12.05 45.80
N VAL A 329 -2.88 10.95 45.10
CA VAL A 329 -3.75 9.89 45.60
C VAL A 329 -2.87 8.77 46.15
N THR A 330 -3.03 8.50 47.45
CA THR A 330 -2.36 7.46 48.21
C THR A 330 -2.76 6.08 47.70
N ILE A 331 -1.79 5.31 47.19
CA ILE A 331 -1.95 3.89 46.87
C ILE A 331 -1.80 3.13 48.20
N ILE A 332 -2.89 2.49 48.66
CA ILE A 332 -2.82 1.50 49.72
C ILE A 332 -2.19 0.25 49.11
N ASN A 333 -1.03 -0.14 49.64
CA ASN A 333 -0.33 -1.36 49.27
C ASN A 333 -1.14 -2.58 49.73
N ASP A 334 -1.96 -3.15 48.85
CA ASP A 334 -2.34 -4.56 48.98
C ASP A 334 -1.12 -5.40 48.60
N ALA A 335 -0.52 -6.07 49.58
CA ALA A 335 0.61 -6.95 49.34
C ALA A 335 0.14 -8.14 48.48
N TYR A 336 0.62 -8.19 47.23
CA TYR A 336 0.35 -9.31 46.33
C TYR A 336 1.08 -10.57 46.83
N HIS A 337 0.32 -11.63 47.11
CA HIS A 337 0.86 -12.92 47.55
C HIS A 337 0.65 -13.98 46.45
N PRO A 338 1.58 -14.12 45.49
CA PRO A 338 1.45 -15.15 44.47
C PRO A 338 1.60 -16.57 45.05
N GLY A 339 0.84 -17.52 44.50
CA GLY A 339 0.90 -18.93 44.87
C GLY A 339 -0.40 -19.46 45.47
N ASP A 340 -0.30 -20.60 46.15
CA ASP A 340 -1.44 -21.26 46.77
C ASP A 340 -1.87 -20.48 48.03
N ARG A 341 -3.12 -20.07 48.05
CA ARG A 341 -3.74 -19.26 49.08
C ARG A 341 -5.10 -19.86 49.46
N MET A 342 -5.61 -19.47 50.62
CA MET A 342 -6.90 -19.99 51.09
C MET A 342 -8.06 -19.65 50.14
N ASP A 343 -8.01 -18.49 49.48
CA ASP A 343 -9.03 -18.03 48.53
C ASP A 343 -9.01 -18.74 47.18
N ASN A 344 -7.87 -19.32 46.76
CA ASN A 344 -7.73 -20.03 45.48
C ASN A 344 -7.54 -21.55 45.66
N ALA A 345 -7.53 -22.07 46.89
CA ALA A 345 -7.31 -23.49 47.20
C ALA A 345 -8.28 -24.43 46.45
N TRP A 346 -9.53 -24.02 46.23
CA TRP A 346 -10.54 -24.79 45.49
C TRP A 346 -10.22 -24.98 44.00
N LEU A 347 -9.26 -24.22 43.45
CA LEU A 347 -8.73 -24.39 42.09
C LEU A 347 -7.57 -25.38 42.02
N THR A 348 -6.93 -25.65 43.16
CA THR A 348 -5.80 -26.60 43.22
C THR A 348 -6.33 -28.03 43.14
N ILE A 349 -5.49 -28.95 42.65
CA ILE A 349 -5.85 -30.37 42.53
C ILE A 349 -6.24 -30.95 43.90
N ASP A 350 -5.54 -30.55 44.97
CA ASP A 350 -5.75 -31.07 46.32
C ASP A 350 -7.04 -30.53 46.97
N GLY A 351 -7.46 -29.32 46.60
CA GLY A 351 -8.69 -28.69 47.10
C GLY A 351 -9.92 -28.88 46.21
N TYR A 352 -9.76 -29.52 45.05
CA TYR A 352 -10.85 -29.71 44.09
C TYR A 352 -11.76 -30.88 44.47
N ILE A 353 -13.06 -30.62 44.56
CA ILE A 353 -14.08 -31.63 44.78
C ILE A 353 -14.89 -31.77 43.49
N PRO A 354 -14.79 -32.90 42.77
CA PRO A 354 -15.53 -33.09 41.53
C PRO A 354 -17.04 -33.17 41.81
N PRO A 355 -17.88 -32.49 41.03
CA PRO A 355 -19.33 -32.65 41.13
C PRO A 355 -19.72 -34.09 40.76
N THR A 356 -20.61 -34.67 41.55
CA THR A 356 -21.08 -36.06 41.38
C THR A 356 -22.48 -36.14 40.78
N THR A 357 -23.24 -35.05 40.85
CA THR A 357 -24.58 -34.94 40.27
C THR A 357 -24.62 -33.90 39.14
N GLN A 358 -25.61 -34.03 38.25
CA GLN A 358 -25.85 -33.05 37.18
C GLN A 358 -26.16 -31.66 37.75
N SER A 359 -26.90 -31.58 38.86
CA SER A 359 -27.22 -30.31 39.51
C SER A 359 -25.97 -29.66 40.11
N GLU A 360 -25.08 -30.46 40.72
CA GLU A 360 -23.79 -29.96 41.20
C GLU A 360 -22.95 -29.47 40.02
N TRP A 361 -22.82 -30.26 38.94
CA TRP A 361 -22.09 -29.88 37.74
C TRP A 361 -22.60 -28.55 37.16
N GLU A 362 -23.91 -28.37 37.08
CA GLU A 362 -24.51 -27.13 36.56
C GLU A 362 -24.22 -25.89 37.42
N GLN A 363 -23.99 -26.07 38.71
CA GLN A 363 -23.70 -25.01 39.69
C GLN A 363 -22.20 -24.78 39.93
N THR A 364 -21.36 -25.77 39.61
CA THR A 364 -19.91 -25.67 39.79
C THR A 364 -19.30 -24.61 38.85
N CYS A 365 -18.46 -23.74 39.41
CA CYS A 365 -17.65 -22.80 38.64
C CYS A 365 -16.40 -23.50 38.12
N PHE A 366 -16.25 -23.60 36.79
CA PHE A 366 -15.01 -24.04 36.16
C PHE A 366 -14.27 -22.85 35.54
N LEU A 367 -13.03 -22.64 35.96
CA LEU A 367 -12.16 -21.62 35.37
C LEU A 367 -11.29 -22.26 34.29
N ASP A 368 -11.59 -21.96 33.02
CA ASP A 368 -10.83 -22.48 31.87
C ASP A 368 -9.37 -21.98 31.82
N LYS A 369 -9.05 -20.91 32.54
CA LYS A 369 -7.73 -20.28 32.53
C LYS A 369 -7.00 -20.55 33.84
N SER A 370 -5.88 -21.26 33.74
CA SER A 370 -5.05 -21.70 34.88
C SER A 370 -4.36 -20.56 35.65
N PHE A 371 -4.33 -19.34 35.12
CA PHE A 371 -3.65 -18.21 35.76
C PHE A 371 -4.56 -17.36 36.65
N HIS A 372 -5.89 -17.54 36.60
CA HIS A 372 -6.80 -16.77 37.44
C HIS A 372 -6.59 -17.11 38.91
N GLY A 373 -6.43 -16.08 39.74
CA GLY A 373 -6.24 -16.28 41.18
C GLY A 373 -4.83 -16.72 41.56
N TYR A 374 -3.89 -16.95 40.63
CA TYR A 374 -2.51 -17.30 41.01
C TYR A 374 -1.76 -16.11 41.63
N TYR A 375 -1.70 -14.97 40.93
CA TYR A 375 -1.04 -13.75 41.43
C TYR A 375 -2.00 -12.83 42.20
N THR A 376 -3.15 -12.53 41.58
CA THR A 376 -4.27 -11.79 42.15
C THR A 376 -5.54 -12.13 41.37
N TRP A 377 -6.71 -11.87 41.96
CA TRP A 377 -7.96 -11.93 41.23
C TRP A 377 -8.16 -10.68 40.36
N PRO A 378 -8.72 -10.81 39.15
CA PRO A 378 -9.14 -9.65 38.38
C PRO A 378 -10.37 -9.00 39.03
N LYS A 379 -10.59 -7.71 38.76
CA LYS A 379 -11.75 -6.96 39.30
C LYS A 379 -13.10 -7.60 38.93
N MET A 380 -13.17 -8.28 37.79
CA MET A 380 -14.33 -9.07 37.37
C MET A 380 -13.85 -10.37 36.71
N ILE A 381 -14.46 -11.49 37.08
CA ILE A 381 -14.24 -12.80 36.46
C ILE A 381 -15.48 -13.16 35.67
N LYS A 382 -15.29 -13.47 34.38
CA LYS A 382 -16.33 -14.09 33.55
C LYS A 382 -15.98 -15.57 33.40
N TYR A 383 -16.92 -16.45 33.71
CA TYR A 383 -16.79 -17.89 33.50
C TYR A 383 -18.03 -18.41 32.76
N SER A 384 -17.87 -19.53 32.07
CA SER A 384 -18.96 -20.12 31.31
C SER A 384 -19.91 -20.88 32.24
N ILE A 385 -21.21 -20.70 32.05
CA ILE A 385 -22.22 -21.53 32.73
C ILE A 385 -22.23 -22.93 32.08
N ASN A 386 -22.31 -23.97 32.90
CA ASN A 386 -22.31 -25.36 32.44
C ASN A 386 -23.66 -25.78 31.82
N LYS A 387 -24.74 -25.16 32.27
CA LYS A 387 -26.07 -25.27 31.67
C LYS A 387 -26.15 -24.41 30.41
N ARG A 388 -25.97 -25.02 29.24
CA ARG A 388 -26.12 -24.37 27.93
C ARG A 388 -27.29 -24.98 27.17
N GLU A 389 -28.10 -24.14 26.53
CA GLU A 389 -29.09 -24.62 25.57
C GLU A 389 -28.37 -25.30 24.41
N ARG A 390 -28.75 -26.55 24.12
CA ARG A 390 -28.19 -27.31 23.00
C ARG A 390 -29.08 -27.15 21.78
N TYR A 391 -28.45 -27.17 20.61
CA TYR A 391 -29.20 -27.27 19.38
C TYR A 391 -29.90 -28.64 19.31
N SER A 392 -31.18 -28.57 19.02
CA SER A 392 -32.12 -29.62 18.68
C SER A 392 -32.56 -29.38 17.25
N GLN A 393 -33.23 -30.36 16.64
CA GLN A 393 -33.71 -30.24 15.27
C GLN A 393 -34.66 -29.06 15.04
N ASN A 394 -35.29 -28.53 16.10
CA ASN A 394 -36.30 -27.47 16.04
C ASN A 394 -35.76 -26.06 16.33
N ASN A 395 -34.59 -25.92 16.97
CA ASN A 395 -34.00 -24.62 17.35
C ASN A 395 -32.62 -24.39 16.69
N MET A 396 -32.21 -25.26 15.76
CA MET A 396 -30.94 -25.16 15.07
C MET A 396 -31.02 -24.13 13.93
N PRO A 397 -30.08 -23.17 13.85
CA PRO A 397 -29.97 -22.26 12.72
C PRO A 397 -29.73 -23.02 11.40
N GLU A 398 -30.21 -22.48 10.29
CA GLU A 398 -30.10 -23.10 8.97
C GLU A 398 -28.65 -23.48 8.61
N GLN A 399 -27.70 -22.61 8.90
CA GLN A 399 -26.27 -22.82 8.63
C GLN A 399 -25.72 -24.02 9.42
N ALA A 400 -26.16 -24.20 10.66
CA ALA A 400 -25.77 -25.32 11.50
C ALA A 400 -26.44 -26.63 11.05
N ALA A 401 -27.69 -26.56 10.56
CA ALA A 401 -28.43 -27.71 10.05
C ALA A 401 -27.76 -28.32 8.80
N ILE A 402 -27.21 -27.48 7.91
CA ILE A 402 -26.44 -27.93 6.74
C ILE A 402 -25.23 -28.76 7.18
N LEU A 403 -24.46 -28.25 8.15
CA LEU A 403 -23.31 -28.97 8.70
C LEU A 403 -23.74 -30.27 9.38
N TYR A 404 -24.76 -30.22 10.25
CA TYR A 404 -25.28 -31.38 10.95
C TYR A 404 -25.70 -32.51 9.99
N ASN A 405 -26.49 -32.19 8.98
CA ASN A 405 -26.95 -33.16 7.97
C ASN A 405 -25.79 -33.75 7.16
N ARG A 406 -24.69 -33.01 6.98
CA ARG A 406 -23.52 -33.50 6.26
C ARG A 406 -22.64 -34.41 7.12
N PHE A 407 -22.44 -34.07 8.39
CA PHE A 407 -21.60 -34.84 9.32
C PHE A 407 -22.31 -36.07 9.91
N ILE A 408 -23.64 -36.16 9.86
CA ILE A 408 -24.37 -37.38 10.23
C ILE A 408 -24.29 -38.48 9.15
N ASP A 409 -23.99 -38.10 7.89
CA ASP A 409 -23.80 -39.05 6.80
C ASP A 409 -22.49 -39.83 6.98
N LYS A 410 -22.63 -41.13 7.31
CA LYS A 410 -21.51 -42.04 7.51
C LYS A 410 -20.59 -42.13 6.29
N ASN A 411 -21.12 -42.00 5.07
CA ASN A 411 -20.32 -42.06 3.84
C ASN A 411 -19.48 -40.80 3.64
N PHE A 412 -19.97 -39.64 4.10
CA PHE A 412 -19.19 -38.41 4.09
C PHE A 412 -18.05 -38.46 5.09
N VAL A 413 -18.35 -38.82 6.34
CA VAL A 413 -17.34 -38.92 7.41
C VAL A 413 -16.24 -39.92 7.03
N LYS A 414 -16.61 -41.10 6.52
CA LYS A 414 -15.64 -42.11 6.07
C LYS A 414 -14.69 -41.55 5.00
N ARG A 415 -15.21 -40.85 4.00
CA ARG A 415 -14.38 -40.24 2.94
C ARG A 415 -13.51 -39.11 3.48
N MET A 416 -14.05 -38.25 4.33
CA MET A 416 -13.33 -37.15 4.96
C MET A 416 -12.14 -37.66 5.79
N THR A 417 -12.34 -38.67 6.63
CA THR A 417 -11.27 -39.28 7.42
C THR A 417 -10.20 -39.90 6.52
N GLN A 418 -10.58 -40.56 5.42
CA GLN A 418 -9.62 -41.11 4.46
C GLN A 418 -8.74 -40.02 3.82
N PHE A 419 -9.31 -38.88 3.41
CA PHE A 419 -8.53 -37.77 2.86
C PHE A 419 -7.60 -37.13 3.88
N MET A 420 -8.05 -36.96 5.13
CA MET A 420 -7.21 -36.39 6.19
C MET A 420 -5.98 -37.26 6.53
N ILE A 421 -6.07 -38.59 6.32
CA ILE A 421 -4.93 -39.51 6.49
C ILE A 421 -3.94 -39.35 5.31
N LEU A 422 -4.44 -39.26 4.07
CA LEU A 422 -3.60 -39.13 2.88
C LEU A 422 -2.76 -37.84 2.85
N ASP A 423 -3.31 -36.73 3.34
CA ASP A 423 -2.60 -35.44 3.38
C ASP A 423 -1.44 -35.40 4.41
N HIS A 424 -1.21 -36.46 5.20
CA HIS A 424 -0.12 -36.56 6.17
C HIS A 424 1.08 -37.39 5.71
N ASP A 425 1.01 -38.01 4.53
CA ASP A 425 2.16 -38.66 3.91
C ASP A 425 3.07 -37.58 3.29
N ASN A 426 3.66 -36.75 4.15
CA ASN A 426 4.77 -35.89 3.78
C ASN A 426 5.91 -36.78 3.24
N VAL A 427 6.58 -36.30 2.20
CA VAL A 427 7.71 -36.97 1.52
C VAL A 427 8.84 -37.38 2.50
N ASP A 428 8.87 -36.79 3.71
CA ASP A 428 9.89 -37.00 4.75
C ASP A 428 9.43 -37.84 5.96
N GLY A 429 8.20 -38.37 5.97
CA GLY A 429 7.72 -39.30 7.01
C GLY A 429 7.54 -38.71 8.43
N GLN A 430 7.59 -37.38 8.58
CA GLN A 430 7.34 -36.71 9.85
C GLN A 430 5.87 -36.29 9.96
N THR A 431 5.14 -36.91 10.91
CA THR A 431 3.78 -36.51 11.26
C THR A 431 3.81 -35.40 12.31
N GLU A 432 3.42 -34.19 11.92
CA GLU A 432 3.28 -33.05 12.84
C GLU A 432 1.82 -32.84 13.27
N PHE A 433 1.63 -32.34 14.48
CA PHE A 433 0.31 -31.96 14.97
C PHE A 433 -0.20 -30.70 14.25
N ASP A 434 -1.31 -30.84 13.52
CA ASP A 434 -1.94 -29.73 12.80
C ASP A 434 -2.98 -29.02 13.69
N THR A 435 -2.62 -27.82 14.16
CA THR A 435 -3.50 -26.97 14.98
C THR A 435 -4.79 -26.55 14.28
N ILE A 436 -4.80 -26.43 12.95
CA ILE A 436 -5.98 -26.03 12.16
C ILE A 436 -6.96 -27.20 12.10
N ARG A 437 -6.47 -28.41 11.83
CA ARG A 437 -7.31 -29.63 11.90
C ARG A 437 -7.88 -29.83 13.28
N PHE A 438 -7.07 -29.66 14.32
CA PHE A 438 -7.55 -29.74 15.70
C PHE A 438 -8.66 -28.72 15.98
N ALA A 439 -8.48 -27.47 15.55
CA ALA A 439 -9.50 -26.42 15.72
C ALA A 439 -10.82 -26.74 15.01
N ALA A 440 -10.79 -27.47 13.89
CA ALA A 440 -12.00 -27.88 13.17
C ALA A 440 -12.87 -28.89 13.95
N PHE A 441 -12.29 -29.63 14.90
CA PHE A 441 -12.98 -30.64 15.72
C PHE A 441 -13.18 -30.23 17.18
N LYS A 442 -12.71 -29.05 17.57
CA LYS A 442 -12.89 -28.47 18.91
C LYS A 442 -14.20 -27.71 18.99
#